data_AF-A0A090WVT8-F1
#
_entry.id   AF-A0A090WVT8-F1
#
_cell.length_a   1.000
_cell.length_b   1.000
_cell.length_c   1.000
_cell.angle_alpha   90.00
_cell.angle_beta   90.00
_cell.angle_gamma   90.00
#
_symmetry.space_group_name_H-M   'P 1'
#
loop_
_entity.id
_entity.type
_entity.pdbx_description
1 polymer ?
#
loop_
_entity_poly.entity_id
_entity_poly.type
_entity_poly.pdbx_seq_one_letter_code
_entity_poly.pdbx_strand_id
1 'polypeptide(L)'
;MPTYQLGARYPHNYIKKIDAVLRFLPRPADYLFLYLMSFYVLLLVLKVDYKLAALGALAFGFSTYLIIILGVGHNSKAHAIAYMPLVLSGIILTFRRKYIAGFLLTVLAMGLEIVSNHFQMTYYLMLLVLILGIAYLVDAYKKNVLPHFFKSVGILFAAVILAIALNATSVMATQEYVKESTRGKTELTINADGSPKEVSNGLDKDYITQFSYGFAETFNLFIPRFMGGGNGENVGKDSATYEAFRKLGATTTQAAEEAKRAPLYWGDQPIVEAPAYVGAVILFLFVFALFLVKGRLKWWLVGGTVFSLLLSYGKNLGFLTNFFIDYVPCIISLGR
;
A
#
# COMPACT_ATOMS: atom_id res chain seq x y z
N MET A 1 -5.66 6.52 -15.82
CA MET A 1 -5.21 7.91 -15.62
C MET A 1 -4.80 8.51 -16.96
N PRO A 2 -5.08 9.79 -17.24
CA PRO A 2 -4.72 10.43 -18.50
C PRO A 2 -3.21 10.55 -18.70
N THR A 3 -2.78 10.62 -19.96
CA THR A 3 -1.37 10.87 -20.34
C THR A 3 -0.83 12.18 -19.78
N TYR A 4 -1.69 13.19 -19.57
CA TYR A 4 -1.34 14.45 -18.91
C TYR A 4 -0.77 14.24 -17.49
N GLN A 5 -1.30 13.27 -16.73
CA GLN A 5 -0.81 12.97 -15.38
C GLN A 5 0.40 12.04 -15.34
N LEU A 6 0.40 10.99 -16.17
CA LEU A 6 1.42 9.94 -16.09
C LEU A 6 2.60 10.16 -17.06
N GLY A 7 2.31 10.69 -18.25
CA GLY A 7 3.23 10.78 -19.37
C GLY A 7 3.91 12.14 -19.54
N ALA A 8 3.39 13.20 -18.91
CA ALA A 8 3.99 14.53 -19.01
C ALA A 8 5.45 14.53 -18.52
N ARG A 9 6.33 15.11 -19.35
CA ARG A 9 7.76 15.28 -19.05
C ARG A 9 8.03 16.74 -18.76
N TYR A 10 8.16 17.06 -17.48
CA TYR A 10 8.55 18.40 -17.05
C TYR A 10 10.09 18.51 -17.04
N PRO A 11 10.70 19.54 -17.66
CA PRO A 11 12.16 19.65 -17.82
C PRO A 11 12.98 19.57 -16.53
N HIS A 12 12.41 20.10 -15.43
CA HIS A 12 13.07 20.23 -14.12
C HIS A 12 12.56 19.26 -13.06
N ASN A 13 11.93 18.14 -13.45
CA ASN A 13 11.52 17.11 -12.49
C ASN A 13 12.70 16.19 -12.14
N TYR A 14 13.58 16.67 -11.24
CA TYR A 14 14.78 15.94 -10.83
C TYR A 14 14.47 14.67 -10.04
N ILE A 15 13.41 14.65 -9.23
CA ILE A 15 13.01 13.47 -8.48
C ILE A 15 12.62 12.33 -9.43
N LYS A 16 11.89 12.62 -10.51
CA LYS A 16 11.56 11.63 -11.55
C LYS A 16 12.80 11.09 -12.27
N LYS A 17 13.86 11.90 -12.41
CA LYS A 17 15.16 11.42 -12.94
C LYS A 17 15.84 10.47 -11.95
N ILE A 18 15.86 10.81 -10.66
CA ILE A 18 16.43 9.94 -9.62
C ILE A 18 15.66 8.61 -9.55
N ASP A 19 14.33 8.67 -9.58
CA ASP A 19 13.47 7.49 -9.65
C ASP A 19 13.81 6.58 -10.84
N ALA A 20 14.01 7.16 -12.02
CA ALA A 20 14.40 6.40 -13.21
C ALA A 20 15.79 5.75 -13.08
N VAL A 21 16.74 6.41 -12.41
CA VAL A 21 18.07 5.84 -12.13
C VAL A 21 17.99 4.68 -11.14
N LEU A 22 17.17 4.81 -10.08
CA LEU A 22 16.96 3.72 -9.12
C LEU A 22 16.26 2.52 -9.75
N ARG A 23 15.40 2.76 -10.75
CA ARG A 23 14.67 1.75 -11.53
C ARG A 23 15.38 1.39 -12.84
N PHE A 24 16.67 1.07 -12.75
CA PHE A 24 17.51 0.73 -13.91
C PHE A 24 17.21 -0.64 -14.54
N LEU A 25 16.51 -1.53 -13.83
CA LEU A 25 16.14 -2.86 -14.30
C LEU A 25 14.88 -2.83 -15.19
N PRO A 26 14.65 -3.87 -16.02
CA PRO A 26 13.38 -4.01 -16.73
C PRO A 26 12.23 -4.31 -15.77
N ARG A 27 11.02 -3.85 -16.09
CA ARG A 27 9.81 -4.20 -15.33
C ARG A 27 9.51 -5.70 -15.45
N PRO A 28 9.05 -6.37 -14.38
CA PRO A 28 8.76 -5.84 -13.03
C PRO A 28 9.95 -5.91 -12.05
N ALA A 29 11.15 -6.27 -12.52
CA ALA A 29 12.33 -6.45 -11.67
C ALA A 29 12.82 -5.14 -11.03
N ASP A 30 12.54 -3.98 -11.64
CA ASP A 30 12.81 -2.67 -11.04
C ASP A 30 12.06 -2.46 -9.71
N TYR A 31 10.75 -2.74 -9.68
CA TYR A 31 9.96 -2.60 -8.45
C TYR A 31 10.36 -3.61 -7.38
N LEU A 32 10.63 -4.86 -7.77
CA LEU A 32 11.16 -5.86 -6.85
C LEU A 32 12.50 -5.41 -6.24
N PHE A 33 13.41 -4.89 -7.06
CA PHE A 33 14.67 -4.33 -6.57
C PHE A 33 14.45 -3.18 -5.58
N LEU A 34 13.50 -2.27 -5.86
CA LEU A 34 13.15 -1.20 -4.93
C LEU A 34 12.62 -1.74 -3.60
N TYR A 35 11.77 -2.79 -3.59
CA TYR A 35 11.31 -3.43 -2.35
C TYR A 35 12.47 -3.95 -1.51
N LEU A 36 13.40 -4.68 -2.15
CA LEU A 36 14.57 -5.24 -1.49
C LEU A 36 15.46 -4.12 -0.92
N MET A 37 15.78 -3.13 -1.75
CA MET A 37 16.68 -2.03 -1.40
C MET A 37 16.11 -1.17 -0.26
N SER A 38 14.85 -0.73 -0.37
CA SER A 38 14.26 0.18 0.61
C SER A 38 14.09 -0.49 1.97
N PHE A 39 13.66 -1.75 1.99
CA PHE A 39 13.49 -2.51 3.22
C PHE A 39 14.83 -2.88 3.85
N TYR A 40 15.84 -3.18 3.04
CA TYR A 40 17.21 -3.38 3.53
C TYR A 40 17.73 -2.13 4.25
N VAL A 41 17.56 -0.95 3.67
CA VAL A 41 17.93 0.33 4.30
C VAL A 41 17.19 0.54 5.62
N LEU A 42 15.89 0.22 5.66
CA LEU A 42 15.10 0.31 6.90
C LEU A 42 15.67 -0.59 8.01
N LEU A 43 16.01 -1.83 7.70
CA LEU A 43 16.59 -2.77 8.67
C LEU A 43 17.96 -2.29 9.16
N LEU A 44 18.81 -1.74 8.28
CA LEU A 44 20.08 -1.13 8.69
C LEU A 44 19.87 0.08 9.61
N VAL A 45 18.88 0.93 9.32
CA VAL A 45 18.51 2.06 10.19
C VAL A 45 17.97 1.59 11.55
N LEU A 46 17.32 0.43 11.59
CA LEU A 46 16.90 -0.24 12.82
C LEU A 46 18.05 -0.94 13.56
N LYS A 47 19.29 -0.90 13.04
CA LYS A 47 20.49 -1.58 13.54
C LYS A 47 20.42 -3.11 13.51
N VAL A 48 19.68 -3.68 12.57
CA VAL A 48 19.76 -5.12 12.31
C VAL A 48 21.10 -5.42 11.64
N ASP A 49 21.71 -6.57 11.98
CA ASP A 49 22.94 -7.03 11.31
C ASP A 49 22.73 -7.09 9.78
N TYR A 50 23.72 -6.69 9.00
CA TYR A 50 23.56 -6.53 7.55
C TYR A 50 23.21 -7.85 6.84
N LYS A 51 23.65 -9.00 7.35
CA LYS A 51 23.30 -10.31 6.77
C LYS A 51 21.83 -10.63 7.04
N LEU A 52 21.37 -10.39 8.27
CA LEU A 52 19.97 -10.56 8.65
C LEU A 52 19.08 -9.53 7.96
N ALA A 53 19.58 -8.31 7.73
CA ALA A 53 18.88 -7.29 6.98
C ALA A 53 18.65 -7.75 5.52
N ALA A 54 19.64 -8.40 4.90
CA ALA A 54 19.47 -8.95 3.56
C ALA A 54 18.38 -10.05 3.53
N LEU A 55 18.38 -10.96 4.51
CA LEU A 55 17.33 -11.97 4.63
C LEU A 55 15.94 -11.37 4.86
N GLY A 56 15.84 -10.34 5.70
CA GLY A 56 14.59 -9.62 5.95
C GLY A 56 14.09 -8.88 4.71
N ALA A 57 14.98 -8.29 3.93
CA ALA A 57 14.66 -7.67 2.64
C ALA A 57 14.11 -8.70 1.64
N LEU A 58 14.75 -9.87 1.52
CA LEU A 58 14.25 -10.96 0.69
C LEU A 58 12.85 -11.41 1.13
N ALA A 59 12.64 -11.62 2.43
CA ALA A 59 11.34 -11.99 2.97
C ALA A 59 10.25 -10.94 2.66
N PHE A 60 10.59 -9.66 2.73
CA PHE A 60 9.69 -8.57 2.36
C PHE A 60 9.38 -8.57 0.86
N GLY A 61 10.42 -8.48 0.01
CA GLY A 61 10.26 -8.34 -1.44
C GLY A 61 9.57 -9.52 -2.12
N PHE A 62 9.75 -10.74 -1.58
CA PHE A 62 9.10 -11.96 -2.08
C PHE A 62 7.81 -12.32 -1.32
N SER A 63 7.28 -11.42 -0.51
CA SER A 63 5.95 -11.62 0.07
C SER A 63 4.89 -11.69 -1.04
N THR A 64 3.95 -12.62 -0.91
CA THR A 64 3.05 -13.01 -2.01
C THR A 64 2.25 -11.82 -2.54
N TYR A 65 1.78 -10.94 -1.67
CA TYR A 65 1.06 -9.72 -2.09
C TYR A 65 1.89 -8.78 -2.96
N LEU A 66 3.18 -8.57 -2.63
CA LEU A 66 4.06 -7.69 -3.41
C LEU A 66 4.44 -8.28 -4.77
N ILE A 67 4.36 -9.59 -4.94
CA ILE A 67 4.53 -10.24 -6.25
C ILE A 67 3.22 -10.18 -7.05
N ILE A 68 2.08 -10.46 -6.41
CA ILE A 68 0.76 -10.41 -7.05
C ILE A 68 0.49 -9.03 -7.65
N ILE A 69 0.72 -7.96 -6.87
CA ILE A 69 0.43 -6.58 -7.30
C ILE A 69 1.20 -6.17 -8.56
N LEU A 70 2.40 -6.75 -8.77
CA LEU A 70 3.20 -6.57 -9.98
C LEU A 70 2.58 -7.35 -11.14
N GLY A 71 2.14 -8.59 -10.91
CA GLY A 71 1.51 -9.44 -11.92
C GLY A 71 0.22 -8.85 -12.48
N VAL A 72 -0.63 -8.25 -11.63
CA VAL A 72 -1.89 -7.61 -12.06
C VAL A 72 -1.72 -6.20 -12.64
N GLY A 73 -0.48 -5.69 -12.73
CA GLY A 73 -0.19 -4.41 -13.38
C GLY A 73 -0.57 -3.16 -12.56
N HIS A 74 -0.77 -3.28 -11.25
CA HIS A 74 -1.01 -2.15 -10.33
C HIS A 74 0.28 -1.38 -10.01
N ASN A 75 0.96 -0.92 -11.07
CA ASN A 75 2.33 -0.42 -11.04
C ASN A 75 2.52 0.81 -10.14
N SER A 76 1.62 1.81 -10.18
CA SER A 76 1.75 2.99 -9.31
C SER A 76 1.61 2.63 -7.82
N LYS A 77 0.77 1.64 -7.51
CA LYS A 77 0.55 1.16 -6.14
C LYS A 77 1.77 0.40 -5.65
N ALA A 78 2.27 -0.50 -6.49
CA ALA A 78 3.51 -1.22 -6.26
C ALA A 78 4.68 -0.26 -6.02
N HIS A 79 4.79 0.78 -6.85
CA HIS A 79 5.82 1.80 -6.80
C HIS A 79 5.80 2.61 -5.49
N ALA A 80 4.63 3.04 -5.05
CA ALA A 80 4.47 3.73 -3.75
C ALA A 80 4.88 2.83 -2.58
N ILE A 81 4.37 1.60 -2.53
CA ILE A 81 4.73 0.64 -1.46
C ILE A 81 6.26 0.43 -1.40
N ALA A 82 6.95 0.51 -2.54
CA ALA A 82 8.38 0.32 -2.61
C ALA A 82 9.19 1.41 -1.90
N TYR A 83 8.67 2.64 -1.79
CA TYR A 83 9.36 3.74 -1.12
C TYR A 83 8.96 3.93 0.34
N MET A 84 7.86 3.32 0.80
CA MET A 84 7.43 3.38 2.20
C MET A 84 8.54 3.05 3.22
N PRO A 85 9.33 1.95 3.06
CA PRO A 85 10.39 1.64 4.02
C PRO A 85 11.49 2.71 4.07
N LEU A 86 11.77 3.37 2.94
CA LEU A 86 12.77 4.43 2.85
C LEU A 86 12.31 5.70 3.58
N VAL A 87 11.02 6.04 3.49
CA VAL A 87 10.41 7.14 4.25
C VAL A 87 10.51 6.86 5.76
N LEU A 88 10.14 5.66 6.20
CA LEU A 88 10.27 5.25 7.61
C LEU A 88 11.73 5.32 8.08
N SER A 89 12.68 4.98 7.22
CA SER A 89 14.12 5.08 7.49
C SER A 89 14.55 6.51 7.81
N GLY A 90 14.13 7.49 6.99
CA GLY A 90 14.41 8.92 7.22
C GLY A 90 13.83 9.43 8.55
N ILE A 91 12.59 9.04 8.84
CA ILE A 91 11.89 9.38 10.08
C ILE A 91 12.63 8.83 11.30
N ILE A 92 12.96 7.53 11.28
CA ILE A 92 13.66 6.87 12.39
C ILE A 92 15.05 7.47 12.60
N LEU A 93 15.79 7.80 11.53
CA LEU A 93 17.09 8.48 11.64
C LEU A 93 16.98 9.84 12.34
N THR A 94 15.96 10.63 12.00
CA THR A 94 15.70 11.94 12.63
C THR A 94 15.45 11.78 14.13
N PHE A 95 14.57 10.85 14.53
CA PHE A 95 14.33 10.58 15.95
C PHE A 95 15.55 9.98 16.67
N ARG A 96 16.53 9.43 15.95
CA ARG A 96 17.83 9.00 16.46
C ARG A 96 18.86 10.13 16.54
N ARG A 97 18.44 11.41 16.47
CA ARG A 97 19.27 12.63 16.52
C ARG A 97 20.22 12.80 15.32
N LYS A 98 20.10 11.99 14.28
CA LYS A 98 20.84 12.19 13.02
C LYS A 98 20.06 13.17 12.13
N TYR A 99 19.88 14.40 12.61
CA TYR A 99 18.95 15.38 12.02
C TYR A 99 19.20 15.65 10.53
N ILE A 100 20.46 15.87 10.13
CA ILE A 100 20.79 16.18 8.73
C ILE A 100 20.53 14.97 7.83
N ALA A 101 21.07 13.80 8.20
CA ALA A 101 20.88 12.59 7.41
C ALA A 101 19.40 12.16 7.35
N GLY A 102 18.69 12.26 8.46
CA GLY A 102 17.26 11.98 8.55
C GLY A 102 16.42 12.96 7.73
N PHE A 103 16.74 14.26 7.78
CA PHE A 103 16.11 15.27 6.94
C PHE A 103 16.31 14.98 5.45
N LEU A 104 17.56 14.84 5.00
CA LEU A 104 17.89 14.59 3.60
C LEU A 104 17.24 13.30 3.07
N LEU A 105 17.31 12.22 3.86
CA LEU A 105 16.68 10.96 3.47
C LEU A 105 15.16 11.08 3.43
N THR A 106 14.53 11.80 4.37
CA THR A 106 13.08 12.01 4.36
C THR A 106 12.65 12.84 3.17
N VAL A 107 13.36 13.93 2.83
CA VAL A 107 13.08 14.75 1.64
C VAL A 107 13.14 13.90 0.37
N LEU A 108 14.21 13.12 0.21
CA LEU A 108 14.39 12.27 -0.96
C LEU A 108 13.32 11.18 -1.02
N ALA A 109 13.11 10.45 0.07
CA ALA A 109 12.18 9.33 0.13
C ALA A 109 10.72 9.79 -0.06
N MET A 110 10.31 10.88 0.59
CA MET A 110 8.98 11.46 0.39
C MET A 110 8.83 12.02 -1.02
N GLY A 111 9.91 12.60 -1.58
CA GLY A 111 9.90 13.05 -2.96
C GLY A 111 9.61 11.88 -3.92
N LEU A 112 10.33 10.77 -3.76
CA LEU A 112 10.16 9.55 -4.57
C LEU A 112 8.78 8.91 -4.37
N GLU A 113 8.28 8.88 -3.13
CA GLU A 113 6.94 8.43 -2.78
C GLU A 113 5.87 9.25 -3.53
N ILE A 114 5.97 10.58 -3.52
CA ILE A 114 5.01 11.46 -4.23
C ILE A 114 5.09 11.26 -5.75
N VAL A 115 6.29 11.04 -6.32
CA VAL A 115 6.45 10.76 -7.76
C VAL A 115 5.74 9.49 -8.21
N SER A 116 5.54 8.50 -7.34
CA SER A 116 4.78 7.29 -7.65
C SER A 116 3.32 7.58 -8.05
N ASN A 117 2.83 8.78 -7.71
CA ASN A 117 1.51 9.29 -8.06
C ASN A 117 0.35 8.43 -7.53
N HIS A 118 0.54 7.78 -6.38
CA HIS A 118 -0.49 6.98 -5.71
C HIS A 118 -0.81 7.50 -4.31
N PHE A 119 -1.50 8.65 -4.26
CA PHE A 119 -1.80 9.36 -3.02
C PHE A 119 -2.54 8.53 -1.96
N GLN A 120 -3.38 7.55 -2.35
CA GLN A 120 -4.03 6.66 -1.38
C GLN A 120 -3.00 5.84 -0.56
N MET A 121 -1.94 5.33 -1.21
CA MET A 121 -0.89 4.58 -0.52
C MET A 121 -0.02 5.51 0.34
N THR A 122 0.30 6.71 -0.17
CA THR A 122 0.99 7.73 0.61
C THR A 122 0.17 8.14 1.85
N TYR A 123 -1.15 8.23 1.71
CA TYR A 123 -2.05 8.49 2.83
C TYR A 123 -2.00 7.37 3.89
N TYR A 124 -2.04 6.10 3.49
CA TYR A 124 -1.89 4.98 4.42
C TYR A 124 -0.50 4.96 5.10
N LEU A 125 0.56 5.33 4.38
CA LEU A 125 1.87 5.55 4.97
C LEU A 125 1.83 6.64 6.04
N MET A 126 1.14 7.75 5.79
CA MET A 126 1.01 8.84 6.78
C MET A 126 0.24 8.42 8.03
N LEU A 127 -0.77 7.56 7.90
CA LEU A 127 -1.44 6.97 9.07
C LEU A 127 -0.50 6.08 9.88
N LEU A 128 0.33 5.27 9.21
CA LEU A 128 1.36 4.48 9.90
C LEU A 128 2.41 5.38 10.57
N VAL A 129 2.82 6.46 9.92
CA VAL A 129 3.73 7.47 10.49
C VAL A 129 3.11 8.15 11.71
N LEU A 130 1.80 8.40 11.72
CA LEU A 130 1.09 8.94 12.89
C LEU A 130 1.15 7.97 14.06
N ILE A 131 0.90 6.67 13.83
CA ILE A 131 1.03 5.62 14.86
C ILE A 131 2.46 5.56 15.41
N LEU A 132 3.46 5.62 14.53
CA LEU A 132 4.86 5.72 14.93
C LEU A 132 5.11 6.97 15.76
N GLY A 133 4.61 8.14 15.34
CA GLY A 133 4.70 9.39 16.06
C GLY A 133 4.10 9.32 17.46
N ILE A 134 2.92 8.71 17.61
CA ILE A 134 2.27 8.50 18.92
C ILE A 134 3.12 7.60 19.81
N ALA A 135 3.63 6.48 19.29
CA ALA A 135 4.50 5.59 20.06
C ALA A 135 5.80 6.29 20.52
N TYR A 136 6.37 7.15 19.67
CA TYR A 136 7.55 7.95 20.00
C TYR A 136 7.22 9.08 20.97
N LEU A 137 6.03 9.69 20.90
CA LEU A 137 5.56 10.70 21.84
C LEU A 137 5.41 10.12 23.24
N VAL A 138 4.74 8.97 23.36
CA VAL A 138 4.58 8.26 24.63
C VAL A 138 5.93 7.88 25.24
N ASP A 139 6.87 7.40 24.41
CA ASP A 139 8.24 7.09 24.86
C ASP A 139 9.01 8.36 25.28
N ALA A 140 8.86 9.46 24.55
CA ALA A 140 9.51 10.74 24.84
C ALA A 140 8.96 11.38 26.12
N TYR A 141 7.65 11.28 26.36
CA TYR A 141 6.99 11.71 27.59
C TYR A 141 7.54 10.93 28.78
N LYS A 142 7.54 9.59 28.71
CA LYS A 142 8.06 8.72 29.79
C LYS A 142 9.55 8.94 30.09
N LYS A 143 10.33 9.36 29.09
CA LYS A 143 11.78 9.60 29.22
C LYS A 143 12.15 11.07 29.42
N ASN A 144 11.18 11.97 29.58
CA ASN A 144 11.40 13.41 29.71
C ASN A 144 12.25 14.04 28.58
N VAL A 145 12.06 13.57 27.34
CA VAL A 145 12.75 14.09 26.14
C VAL A 145 11.80 14.70 25.12
N LEU A 146 10.70 15.31 25.59
CA LEU A 146 9.74 16.01 24.74
C LEU A 146 10.35 17.09 23.83
N PRO A 147 11.34 17.90 24.27
CA PRO A 147 11.96 18.88 23.37
C PRO A 147 12.61 18.23 22.15
N HIS A 148 13.22 17.06 22.33
CA HIS A 148 13.79 16.27 21.23
C HIS A 148 12.70 15.76 20.27
N PHE A 149 11.56 15.33 20.81
CA PHE A 149 10.42 14.87 20.00
C PHE A 149 9.90 16.00 19.10
N PHE A 150 9.55 17.16 19.67
CA PHE A 150 9.01 18.28 18.88
C PHE A 150 10.03 18.86 17.89
N LYS A 151 11.32 18.91 18.27
CA LYS A 151 12.39 19.27 17.34
C LYS A 151 12.46 18.31 16.15
N SER A 152 12.38 17.00 16.42
CA SER A 152 12.38 15.98 15.36
C SER A 152 11.17 16.11 14.44
N VAL A 153 9.97 16.33 15.01
CA VAL A 153 8.73 16.57 14.25
C VAL A 153 8.86 17.81 13.36
N GLY A 154 9.38 18.92 13.88
CA GLY A 154 9.59 20.15 13.09
C GLY A 154 10.53 19.94 11.90
N ILE A 155 11.61 19.17 12.08
CA ILE A 155 12.54 18.81 10.99
C ILE A 155 11.83 17.96 9.93
N LEU A 156 11.05 16.95 10.35
CA LEU A 156 10.31 16.10 9.43
C LEU A 156 9.23 16.87 8.67
N PHE A 157 8.55 17.81 9.34
CA PHE A 157 7.56 18.66 8.70
C PHE A 157 8.19 19.55 7.60
N ALA A 158 9.34 20.17 7.89
CA ALA A 158 10.10 20.91 6.89
C ALA A 158 10.54 20.01 5.71
N ALA A 159 10.92 18.76 5.99
CA ALA A 159 11.29 17.80 4.95
C ALA A 159 10.12 17.45 4.02
N VAL A 160 8.92 17.25 4.57
CA VAL A 160 7.70 16.97 3.79
C VAL A 160 7.29 18.16 2.93
N ILE A 161 7.34 19.39 3.47
CA ILE A 161 7.07 20.61 2.68
C ILE A 161 8.02 20.70 1.48
N LEU A 162 9.32 20.47 1.72
CA LEU A 162 10.31 20.50 0.64
C LEU A 162 10.07 19.38 -0.38
N ALA A 163 9.71 18.17 0.06
CA ALA A 163 9.40 17.05 -0.84
C ALA A 163 8.16 17.33 -1.72
N ILE A 164 7.14 17.99 -1.18
CA ILE A 164 5.96 18.44 -1.94
C ILE A 164 6.38 19.53 -2.93
N ALA A 165 7.19 20.51 -2.51
CA ALA A 165 7.67 21.59 -3.38
C ALA A 165 8.49 21.06 -4.57
N LEU A 166 9.35 20.06 -4.35
CA LEU A 166 10.12 19.39 -5.41
C LEU A 166 9.23 18.64 -6.41
N ASN A 167 7.98 18.36 -6.05
CA ASN A 167 6.98 17.67 -6.86
C ASN A 167 5.78 18.56 -7.24
N ALA A 168 5.88 19.88 -7.04
CA ALA A 168 4.76 20.80 -7.15
C ALA A 168 4.04 20.71 -8.50
N THR A 169 4.78 20.57 -9.60
CA THR A 169 4.20 20.43 -10.95
C THR A 169 3.27 19.23 -11.08
N SER A 170 3.70 18.06 -10.60
CA SER A 170 2.91 16.81 -10.63
C SER A 170 1.72 16.88 -9.68
N VAL A 171 1.92 17.46 -8.50
CA VAL A 171 0.86 17.62 -7.48
C VAL A 171 -0.21 18.58 -7.99
N MET A 172 0.17 19.74 -8.54
CA MET A 172 -0.76 20.71 -9.11
C MET A 172 -1.55 20.16 -10.30
N ALA A 173 -0.88 19.47 -11.23
CA ALA A 173 -1.56 18.81 -12.36
C ALA A 173 -2.56 17.74 -11.88
N THR A 174 -2.23 17.05 -10.78
CA THR A 174 -3.18 16.12 -10.15
C THR A 174 -4.37 16.85 -9.53
N GLN A 175 -4.13 17.92 -8.79
CA GLN A 175 -5.20 18.72 -8.17
C GLN A 175 -6.15 19.33 -9.20
N GLU A 176 -5.63 19.75 -10.36
CA GLU A 176 -6.45 20.22 -11.49
C GLU A 176 -7.32 19.10 -12.03
N TYR A 177 -6.72 17.95 -12.35
CA TYR A 177 -7.47 16.82 -12.91
C TYR A 177 -8.50 16.20 -11.94
N VAL A 178 -8.24 16.19 -10.63
CA VAL A 178 -9.18 15.63 -9.65
C VAL A 178 -10.54 16.33 -9.74
N LYS A 179 -10.56 17.63 -10.04
CA LYS A 179 -11.80 18.41 -10.22
C LYS A 179 -12.62 17.92 -11.42
N GLU A 180 -11.94 17.52 -12.49
CA GLU A 180 -12.54 17.02 -13.74
C GLU A 180 -12.78 15.49 -13.74
N SER A 181 -12.61 14.85 -12.58
CA SER A 181 -12.72 13.39 -12.44
C SER A 181 -13.95 12.98 -11.64
N THR A 182 -14.29 11.69 -11.66
CA THR A 182 -15.34 11.11 -10.81
C THR A 182 -15.07 11.22 -9.31
N ARG A 183 -13.86 11.67 -8.92
CA ARG A 183 -13.45 11.91 -7.53
C ARG A 183 -13.68 13.35 -7.09
N GLY A 184 -14.02 14.25 -8.02
CA GLY A 184 -14.45 15.62 -7.78
C GLY A 184 -15.93 15.71 -7.43
N LYS A 185 -16.45 16.94 -7.36
CA LYS A 185 -17.89 17.17 -7.24
C LYS A 185 -18.53 16.92 -8.60
N THR A 186 -19.54 16.04 -8.64
CA THR A 186 -20.27 15.78 -9.88
C THR A 186 -21.22 16.94 -10.19
N GLU A 187 -21.03 17.64 -11.30
CA GLU A 187 -21.98 18.68 -11.75
C GLU A 187 -23.20 18.11 -12.49
N LEU A 188 -23.18 16.81 -12.84
CA LEU A 188 -24.29 16.09 -13.44
C LEU A 188 -25.43 15.88 -12.43
N THR A 189 -26.54 16.56 -12.66
CA THR A 189 -27.79 16.44 -11.88
C THR A 189 -28.82 15.50 -12.51
N ILE A 190 -28.48 14.85 -13.64
CA ILE A 190 -29.40 14.03 -14.44
C ILE A 190 -28.68 12.74 -14.86
N ASN A 191 -29.34 11.59 -14.71
CA ASN A 191 -28.90 10.29 -15.20
C ASN A 191 -29.15 10.13 -16.71
N ALA A 192 -28.58 9.09 -17.32
CA ALA A 192 -28.73 8.84 -18.77
C ALA A 192 -30.19 8.57 -19.20
N ASP A 193 -31.06 8.18 -18.26
CA ASP A 193 -32.49 7.95 -18.46
C ASP A 193 -33.36 9.19 -18.19
N GLY A 194 -32.75 10.35 -17.89
CA GLY A 194 -33.45 11.60 -17.61
C GLY A 194 -33.91 11.76 -16.15
N SER A 195 -33.68 10.77 -15.28
CA SER A 195 -34.03 10.88 -13.85
C SER A 195 -33.06 11.82 -13.10
N PRO A 196 -33.51 12.50 -12.02
CA PRO A 196 -32.62 13.30 -11.17
C PRO A 196 -31.51 12.43 -10.56
N LYS A 197 -30.27 12.90 -10.66
CA LYS A 197 -29.10 12.30 -10.02
C LYS A 197 -28.73 13.10 -8.78
N GLU A 198 -28.60 12.45 -7.64
CA GLU A 198 -28.06 13.09 -6.44
C GLU A 198 -26.62 13.54 -6.68
N VAL A 199 -26.34 14.81 -6.36
CA VAL A 199 -25.01 15.40 -6.47
C VAL A 199 -24.13 14.80 -5.39
N SER A 200 -23.33 13.80 -5.72
CA SER A 200 -22.36 13.21 -4.81
C SER A 200 -21.06 14.04 -4.78
N ASN A 201 -20.52 14.23 -3.59
CA ASN A 201 -19.16 14.74 -3.39
C ASN A 201 -18.19 13.56 -3.35
N GLY A 202 -17.61 13.23 -4.51
CA GLY A 202 -16.68 12.12 -4.67
C GLY A 202 -17.33 10.76 -4.94
N LEU A 203 -16.55 9.70 -4.74
CA LEU A 203 -16.94 8.34 -5.06
C LEU A 203 -17.97 7.77 -4.08
N ASP A 204 -18.82 6.90 -4.61
CA ASP A 204 -19.81 6.17 -3.82
C ASP A 204 -19.17 5.27 -2.74
N LYS A 205 -19.84 5.14 -1.59
CA LYS A 205 -19.33 4.38 -0.43
C LYS A 205 -19.18 2.89 -0.73
N ASP A 206 -20.11 2.30 -1.47
CA ASP A 206 -20.03 0.89 -1.86
C ASP A 206 -18.90 0.69 -2.86
N TYR A 207 -18.69 1.64 -3.77
CA TYR A 207 -17.57 1.60 -4.71
C TYR A 207 -16.19 1.60 -4.00
N ILE A 208 -15.98 2.50 -3.02
CA ILE A 208 -14.69 2.57 -2.31
C ILE A 208 -14.47 1.41 -1.34
N THR A 209 -15.53 0.73 -0.91
CA THR A 209 -15.46 -0.44 0.00
C THR A 209 -15.66 -1.79 -0.72
N GLN A 210 -15.73 -1.81 -2.05
CA GLN A 210 -16.04 -3.03 -2.80
C GLN A 210 -15.00 -4.16 -2.60
N PHE A 211 -13.72 -3.83 -2.36
CA PHE A 211 -12.61 -4.78 -2.11
C PHE A 211 -12.29 -4.94 -0.63
N SER A 212 -13.27 -4.73 0.25
CA SER A 212 -13.09 -4.90 1.69
C SER A 212 -12.76 -6.34 2.05
N TYR A 213 -11.81 -6.52 2.97
CA TYR A 213 -11.36 -7.82 3.44
C TYR A 213 -12.42 -8.47 4.33
N GLY A 214 -12.78 -9.72 4.07
CA GLY A 214 -13.59 -10.53 4.98
C GLY A 214 -12.82 -10.87 6.26
N PHE A 215 -13.51 -11.03 7.40
CA PHE A 215 -12.83 -11.34 8.67
C PHE A 215 -12.04 -12.66 8.61
N ALA A 216 -12.63 -13.68 8.00
CA ALA A 216 -11.97 -14.98 7.81
C ALA A 216 -10.81 -14.89 6.80
N GLU A 217 -10.77 -13.88 5.94
CA GLU A 217 -9.65 -13.71 5.02
C GLU A 217 -8.35 -13.37 5.77
N THR A 218 -8.41 -12.88 7.01
CA THR A 218 -7.21 -12.63 7.85
C THR A 218 -6.35 -13.87 8.01
N PHE A 219 -6.94 -15.06 7.94
CA PHE A 219 -6.20 -16.31 7.97
C PHE A 219 -5.32 -16.53 6.72
N ASN A 220 -5.61 -15.90 5.58
CA ASN A 220 -4.75 -15.96 4.39
C ASN A 220 -3.33 -15.46 4.67
N LEU A 221 -3.17 -14.51 5.61
CA LEU A 221 -1.84 -13.97 5.97
C LEU A 221 -0.92 -15.08 6.52
N PHE A 222 -1.50 -16.09 7.17
CA PHE A 222 -0.82 -17.20 7.83
C PHE A 222 -0.92 -18.54 7.09
N ILE A 223 -2.07 -18.84 6.49
CA ILE A 223 -2.34 -20.10 5.80
C ILE A 223 -2.44 -19.78 4.31
N PRO A 224 -1.50 -20.28 3.47
CA PRO A 224 -1.57 -20.04 2.04
C PRO A 224 -2.85 -20.67 1.48
N ARG A 225 -3.54 -19.93 0.61
CA ARG A 225 -4.77 -20.38 -0.08
C ARG A 225 -5.93 -20.74 0.87
N PHE A 226 -6.01 -20.13 2.06
CA PHE A 226 -7.14 -20.35 2.98
C PHE A 226 -8.49 -19.98 2.34
N MET A 227 -8.53 -18.89 1.59
CA MET A 227 -9.68 -18.49 0.76
C MET A 227 -9.68 -19.09 -0.65
N GLY A 228 -8.92 -20.17 -0.85
CA GLY A 228 -8.72 -20.79 -2.15
C GLY A 228 -7.69 -20.06 -3.01
N GLY A 229 -7.92 -20.08 -4.33
CA GLY A 229 -7.06 -19.47 -5.33
C GLY A 229 -7.52 -18.08 -5.76
N GLY A 230 -7.22 -17.71 -7.00
CA GLY A 230 -7.79 -16.53 -7.63
C GLY A 230 -9.19 -16.77 -8.20
N ASN A 231 -9.85 -15.71 -8.64
CA ASN A 231 -11.12 -15.80 -9.39
C ASN A 231 -10.96 -16.41 -10.80
N GLY A 232 -9.73 -16.57 -11.29
CA GLY A 232 -9.44 -17.27 -12.52
C GLY A 232 -8.08 -17.95 -12.43
N GLU A 233 -8.09 -19.25 -12.19
CA GLU A 233 -6.87 -20.05 -12.11
C GLU A 233 -6.91 -21.24 -13.06
N ASN A 234 -5.76 -21.55 -13.65
CA ASN A 234 -5.63 -22.72 -14.52
C ASN A 234 -5.41 -23.97 -13.69
N VAL A 235 -6.45 -24.78 -13.56
CA VAL A 235 -6.43 -26.05 -12.81
C VAL A 235 -6.04 -27.24 -13.68
N GLY A 236 -5.82 -27.04 -14.98
CA GLY A 236 -5.40 -28.08 -15.90
C GLY A 236 -6.50 -29.10 -16.24
N LYS A 237 -6.16 -30.03 -17.13
CA LYS A 237 -7.09 -31.05 -17.66
C LYS A 237 -7.35 -32.21 -16.69
N ASP A 238 -6.46 -32.42 -15.73
CA ASP A 238 -6.57 -33.48 -14.73
C ASP A 238 -7.40 -33.04 -13.50
N SER A 239 -8.17 -31.95 -13.63
CA SER A 239 -8.95 -31.36 -12.54
C SER A 239 -10.38 -31.86 -12.49
N ALA A 240 -10.96 -31.85 -11.27
CA ALA A 240 -12.39 -32.08 -11.08
C ALA A 240 -13.26 -31.08 -11.86
N THR A 241 -12.78 -29.85 -12.05
CA THR A 241 -13.44 -28.83 -12.89
C THR A 241 -13.52 -29.28 -14.35
N TYR A 242 -12.41 -29.74 -14.92
CA TYR A 242 -12.40 -30.28 -16.29
C TYR A 242 -13.37 -31.46 -16.43
N GLU A 243 -13.31 -32.41 -15.50
CA GLU A 243 -14.22 -33.56 -15.50
C GLU A 243 -15.70 -33.16 -15.36
N ALA A 244 -16.02 -32.17 -14.52
CA ALA A 244 -17.38 -31.68 -14.35
C ALA A 244 -17.94 -31.11 -15.67
N PHE A 245 -17.17 -30.29 -16.39
CA PHE A 245 -17.58 -29.79 -17.70
C PHE A 245 -17.71 -30.90 -18.74
N ARG A 246 -16.83 -31.90 -18.72
CA ARG A 246 -16.95 -33.09 -19.58
C ARG A 246 -18.25 -33.87 -19.31
N LYS A 247 -18.63 -34.03 -18.04
CA LYS A 247 -19.88 -34.69 -17.63
C LYS A 247 -21.13 -33.89 -18.04
N LEU A 248 -21.03 -32.57 -18.11
CA LEU A 248 -22.10 -31.67 -18.60
C LEU A 248 -22.21 -31.65 -20.14
N GLY A 249 -21.39 -32.42 -20.86
CA GLY A 249 -21.42 -32.53 -22.32
C GLY A 249 -20.51 -31.55 -23.06
N ALA A 250 -19.67 -30.77 -22.36
CA ALA A 250 -18.70 -29.90 -23.01
C ALA A 250 -17.67 -30.70 -23.82
N THR A 251 -17.26 -30.17 -24.97
CA THR A 251 -16.15 -30.73 -25.75
C THR A 251 -14.83 -30.69 -24.98
N THR A 252 -13.84 -31.46 -25.41
CA THR A 252 -12.51 -31.46 -24.78
C THR A 252 -11.86 -30.09 -24.79
N THR A 253 -12.06 -29.31 -25.85
CA THR A 253 -11.58 -27.93 -25.98
C THR A 253 -12.31 -26.99 -25.04
N GLN A 254 -13.65 -27.04 -25.01
CA GLN A 254 -14.45 -26.21 -24.11
C GLN A 254 -14.10 -26.48 -22.64
N ALA A 255 -14.09 -27.75 -22.22
CA ALA A 255 -13.72 -28.11 -20.85
C ALA A 255 -12.30 -27.67 -20.49
N ALA A 256 -11.36 -27.70 -21.43
CA ALA A 256 -9.99 -27.24 -21.21
C ALA A 256 -9.91 -25.71 -21.09
N GLU A 257 -10.72 -24.95 -21.83
CA GLU A 257 -10.78 -23.49 -21.70
C GLU A 257 -11.43 -23.07 -20.39
N GLU A 258 -12.51 -23.72 -19.96
CA GLU A 258 -13.14 -23.45 -18.67
C GLU A 258 -12.19 -23.79 -17.50
N ALA A 259 -11.46 -24.90 -17.59
CA ALA A 259 -10.45 -25.29 -16.60
C ALA A 259 -9.28 -24.29 -16.49
N LYS A 260 -9.05 -23.43 -17.50
CA LYS A 260 -8.03 -22.36 -17.41
C LYS A 260 -8.48 -21.17 -16.58
N ARG A 261 -9.77 -21.05 -16.28
CA ARG A 261 -10.39 -19.88 -15.63
C ARG A 261 -11.24 -20.29 -14.43
N ALA A 262 -10.85 -21.37 -13.74
CA ALA A 262 -11.63 -21.87 -12.62
C ALA A 262 -11.68 -20.83 -11.49
N PRO A 263 -12.88 -20.49 -10.98
CA PRO A 263 -13.03 -19.56 -9.88
C PRO A 263 -12.73 -20.28 -8.56
N LEU A 264 -11.47 -20.26 -8.15
CA LEU A 264 -11.03 -20.96 -6.93
C LEU A 264 -11.16 -20.09 -5.68
N TYR A 265 -11.34 -18.79 -5.83
CA TYR A 265 -11.58 -17.88 -4.72
C TYR A 265 -13.01 -18.05 -4.19
N TRP A 266 -13.14 -18.23 -2.87
CA TRP A 266 -14.44 -18.40 -2.20
C TRP A 266 -14.69 -17.40 -1.06
N GLY A 267 -13.96 -16.28 -1.04
CA GLY A 267 -14.16 -15.21 -0.06
C GLY A 267 -15.13 -14.12 -0.52
N ASP A 268 -15.20 -13.03 0.24
CA ASP A 268 -16.22 -11.97 0.09
C ASP A 268 -15.87 -10.89 -0.97
N GLN A 269 -14.63 -10.89 -1.50
CA GLN A 269 -14.20 -9.89 -2.47
C GLN A 269 -14.69 -10.22 -3.89
N PRO A 270 -15.01 -9.21 -4.71
CA PRO A 270 -15.56 -9.44 -6.04
C PRO A 270 -14.56 -10.07 -7.01
N ILE A 271 -13.29 -9.62 -6.96
CA ILE A 271 -12.20 -10.11 -7.82
C ILE A 271 -10.89 -10.06 -7.02
N VAL A 272 -10.20 -11.20 -7.00
CA VAL A 272 -8.92 -11.43 -6.34
C VAL A 272 -8.04 -12.28 -7.26
N GLU A 273 -6.82 -11.81 -7.52
CA GLU A 273 -5.84 -12.59 -8.29
C GLU A 273 -5.30 -13.76 -7.47
N ALA A 274 -4.98 -13.51 -6.21
CA ALA A 274 -4.71 -14.53 -5.22
C ALA A 274 -4.82 -13.93 -3.80
N PRO A 275 -5.24 -14.71 -2.80
CA PRO A 275 -5.32 -14.24 -1.43
C PRO A 275 -3.94 -13.83 -0.88
N ALA A 276 -3.91 -12.76 -0.08
CA ALA A 276 -2.67 -12.21 0.44
C ALA A 276 -2.05 -13.12 1.52
N TYR A 277 -0.90 -13.72 1.19
CA TYR A 277 -0.09 -14.50 2.12
C TYR A 277 1.21 -13.75 2.47
N VAL A 278 1.53 -13.67 3.76
CA VAL A 278 2.73 -12.98 4.26
C VAL A 278 3.85 -13.97 4.59
N GLY A 279 3.50 -15.16 5.07
CA GLY A 279 4.47 -16.17 5.49
C GLY A 279 4.18 -16.67 6.90
N ALA A 280 3.91 -17.96 7.05
CA ALA A 280 3.70 -18.59 8.36
C ALA A 280 4.89 -18.37 9.30
N VAL A 281 6.11 -18.51 8.77
CA VAL A 281 7.36 -18.26 9.52
C VAL A 281 7.48 -16.79 9.94
N ILE A 282 7.13 -15.85 9.05
CA ILE A 282 7.23 -14.41 9.34
C ILE A 282 6.22 -14.01 10.42
N LEU A 283 4.98 -14.49 10.33
CA LEU A 283 3.98 -14.25 11.37
C LEU A 283 4.36 -14.91 12.70
N PHE A 284 4.90 -16.12 12.68
CA PHE A 284 5.43 -16.77 13.88
C PHE A 284 6.52 -15.90 14.53
N LEU A 285 7.52 -15.45 13.76
CA LEU A 285 8.58 -14.57 14.25
C LEU A 285 8.04 -13.23 14.77
N PHE A 286 7.02 -12.66 14.11
CA PHE A 286 6.35 -11.45 14.57
C PHE A 286 5.69 -11.66 15.94
N VAL A 287 4.91 -12.72 16.11
CA VAL A 287 4.25 -13.06 17.39
C VAL A 287 5.30 -13.34 18.47
N PHE A 288 6.35 -14.11 18.14
CA PHE A 288 7.46 -14.36 19.06
C PHE A 288 8.17 -13.06 19.49
N ALA A 289 8.39 -12.14 18.55
CA ALA A 289 8.98 -10.84 18.83
C ALA A 289 8.14 -9.97 19.78
N LEU A 290 6.81 -10.19 19.89
CA LEU A 290 5.97 -9.47 20.86
C LEU A 290 6.40 -9.74 22.31
N PHE A 291 6.98 -10.90 22.59
CA PHE A 291 7.44 -11.27 23.93
C PHE A 291 8.88 -10.81 24.20
N LEU A 292 9.72 -10.72 23.16
CA LEU A 292 11.13 -10.36 23.28
C LEU A 292 11.39 -8.85 23.17
N VAL A 293 10.73 -8.18 22.22
CA VAL A 293 10.99 -6.77 21.91
C VAL A 293 10.23 -5.89 22.90
N LYS A 294 10.94 -4.94 23.51
CA LYS A 294 10.38 -3.98 24.47
C LYS A 294 10.44 -2.55 23.93
N GLY A 295 9.60 -1.69 24.51
CA GLY A 295 9.60 -0.25 24.24
C GLY A 295 8.89 0.14 22.94
N ARG A 296 9.21 1.33 22.45
CA ARG A 296 8.50 1.97 21.32
C ARG A 296 8.45 1.14 20.04
N LEU A 297 9.50 0.37 19.72
CA LEU A 297 9.58 -0.43 18.49
C LEU A 297 8.44 -1.43 18.40
N LYS A 298 8.14 -2.13 19.50
CA LYS A 298 7.01 -3.06 19.60
C LYS A 298 5.68 -2.34 19.35
N TRP A 299 5.47 -1.21 20.02
CA TRP A 299 4.15 -0.58 20.04
C TRP A 299 3.73 0.05 18.72
N TRP A 300 4.64 0.66 17.96
CA TRP A 300 4.25 1.19 16.65
C TRP A 300 4.06 0.08 15.60
N LEU A 301 4.84 -1.01 15.68
CA LEU A 301 4.66 -2.16 14.79
C LEU A 301 3.34 -2.87 15.07
N VAL A 302 3.05 -3.16 16.34
CA VAL A 302 1.75 -3.76 16.75
C VAL A 302 0.59 -2.85 16.39
N GLY A 303 0.69 -1.56 16.76
CA GLY A 303 -0.34 -0.57 16.46
C GLY A 303 -0.59 -0.46 14.95
N GLY A 304 0.49 -0.40 14.17
CA GLY A 304 0.43 -0.37 12.70
C GLY A 304 -0.24 -1.61 12.12
N THR A 305 0.18 -2.82 12.52
CA THR A 305 -0.41 -4.08 12.04
C THR A 305 -1.90 -4.20 12.38
N VAL A 306 -2.26 -3.94 13.64
CA VAL A 306 -3.66 -4.00 14.09
C VAL A 306 -4.50 -2.97 13.34
N PHE A 307 -4.01 -1.74 13.24
CA PHE A 307 -4.72 -0.67 12.55
C PHE A 307 -4.88 -0.94 11.05
N SER A 308 -3.85 -1.46 10.37
CA SER A 308 -3.94 -1.88 8.97
C SER A 308 -4.98 -2.98 8.77
N LEU A 309 -5.07 -3.97 9.68
CA LEU A 309 -6.11 -5.00 9.63
C LEU A 309 -7.51 -4.41 9.82
N LEU A 310 -7.69 -3.55 10.82
CA LEU A 310 -8.97 -2.89 11.07
C LEU A 310 -9.45 -2.07 9.87
N LEU A 311 -8.55 -1.32 9.22
CA LEU A 311 -8.87 -0.59 8.00
C LEU A 311 -9.15 -1.50 6.80
N SER A 312 -8.47 -2.65 6.71
CA SER A 312 -8.66 -3.59 5.60
C SER A 312 -10.08 -4.19 5.57
N TYR A 313 -10.73 -4.32 6.73
CA TYR A 313 -12.09 -4.87 6.82
C TYR A 313 -13.16 -4.00 6.15
N GLY A 314 -12.88 -2.71 5.90
CA GLY A 314 -13.76 -1.83 5.12
C GLY A 314 -15.24 -1.92 5.52
N LYS A 315 -16.13 -2.30 4.59
CA LYS A 315 -17.58 -2.43 4.86
C LYS A 315 -17.92 -3.43 5.97
N ASN A 316 -17.10 -4.46 6.17
CA ASN A 316 -17.29 -5.44 7.25
C ASN A 316 -17.05 -4.81 8.64
N LEU A 317 -16.35 -3.68 8.70
CA LEU A 317 -16.22 -2.83 9.88
C LEU A 317 -16.78 -1.42 9.59
N GLY A 318 -18.03 -1.37 9.14
CA GLY A 318 -18.68 -0.16 8.62
C GLY A 318 -18.62 1.07 9.53
N PHE A 319 -18.69 0.91 10.86
CA PHE A 319 -18.55 2.04 11.79
C PHE A 319 -17.20 2.77 11.63
N LEU A 320 -16.10 2.01 11.59
CA LEU A 320 -14.76 2.59 11.45
C LEU A 320 -14.61 3.21 10.06
N THR A 321 -15.05 2.49 9.04
CA THR A 321 -14.95 2.91 7.64
C THR A 321 -15.76 4.18 7.38
N ASN A 322 -16.99 4.27 7.89
CA ASN A 322 -17.81 5.47 7.79
C ASN A 322 -17.19 6.65 8.53
N PHE A 323 -16.63 6.45 9.73
CA PHE A 323 -15.91 7.51 10.43
C PHE A 323 -14.76 8.09 9.59
N PHE A 324 -13.99 7.21 8.97
CA PHE A 324 -12.87 7.61 8.11
C PHE A 324 -13.33 8.30 6.82
N ILE A 325 -14.39 7.80 6.20
CA ILE A 325 -15.00 8.39 5.00
C ILE A 325 -15.56 9.79 5.32
N ASP A 326 -16.34 9.92 6.38
CA ASP A 326 -17.13 11.11 6.66
C ASP A 326 -16.32 12.23 7.34
N TYR A 327 -15.31 11.89 8.14
CA TYR A 327 -14.58 12.87 8.96
C TYR A 327 -13.09 13.00 8.65
N VAL A 328 -12.46 12.02 8.01
CA VAL A 328 -11.01 12.07 7.76
C VAL A 328 -10.75 12.47 6.31
N PRO A 329 -10.25 13.71 6.06
CA PRO A 329 -10.05 14.20 4.72
C PRO A 329 -9.09 13.32 3.91
N CYS A 330 -9.30 13.28 2.59
CA CYS A 330 -8.57 12.51 1.57
C CYS A 330 -8.97 11.05 1.33
N ILE A 331 -9.83 10.41 2.14
CA ILE A 331 -10.22 9.00 1.86
C ILE A 331 -11.14 8.88 0.64
N ILE A 332 -12.13 9.76 0.53
CA ILE A 332 -13.11 9.75 -0.58
C ILE A 332 -12.49 10.23 -1.90
N SER A 333 -11.60 11.22 -1.84
CA SER A 333 -10.98 11.85 -3.02
C SER A 333 -9.90 10.96 -3.67
N LEU A 334 -9.49 9.86 -3.04
CA LEU A 334 -8.34 9.04 -3.47
C LEU A 334 -8.70 7.59 -3.83
N GLY A 335 -9.97 7.20 -3.80
CA GLY A 335 -10.41 5.82 -4.01
C GLY A 335 -9.99 5.20 -5.35
N ARG A 336 -9.08 4.22 -5.24
CA ARG A 336 -8.28 3.42 -6.21
C ARG A 336 -6.83 3.85 -6.39
#